data_AF-A0A0K2U234-F1
#
_entry.id   AF-A0A0K2U234-F1
#
_cell.length_a   1.000
_cell.length_b   1.000
_cell.length_c   1.000
_cell.angle_alpha   90.00
_cell.angle_beta   90.00
_cell.angle_gamma   90.00
#
_symmetry.space_group_name_H-M   'P 1'
#
loop_
_entity.id
_entity.type
_entity.pdbx_description
1 polymer ?
#
loop_
_entity_poly.entity_id
_entity_poly.type
_entity_poly.pdbx_seq_one_letter_code
_entity_poly.pdbx_strand_id
1 'polypeptide(L)'
;MSLITEAYFREADFTRWDLIHQTYDNLNACLEDSMLYTQQLYVGLSARNLVARFKQRTLVLFKLLLLERKILFFLSPVEELTEIFLTLLSLHPGMLESGLGEAARMVPAETPTSSPIPPLPNSLRAKLKPKEETNDEEEPEAQVEIPSLSHILNLSTKDLNLPLKIFTEGNLCHPYLCLPFLDVLSDPSIRGYFIGATNILFKQKRGIYDVLVDIQADNKIEISDPELKKYLALTTEDLRFMDNIVKHVSEENVDVFMDGVGWEGGDEWVRAQFRLYLVCLLRSSLEDVPEFNSSFLTAWKKTNNYKYWIESAPATLGDFPIGHPYSGQYSVSDMKLHLTNSITNSEGGKRVSAAVANTGKAVAGGLSSAKGAFSSWIGSFKFDASLENYEDEEKDHTNVVIPNNEK
;
A
#
# COMPACT_ATOMS: atom_id res chain seq x y z
N MET A 1 -13.32 -18.83 20.36
CA MET A 1 -12.10 -19.67 20.32
C MET A 1 -11.33 -19.68 21.63
N SER A 2 -10.94 -18.52 22.18
CA SER A 2 -10.14 -18.44 23.43
C SER A 2 -10.65 -19.33 24.58
N LEU A 3 -11.95 -19.32 24.87
CA LEU A 3 -12.57 -20.16 25.91
C LEU A 3 -12.41 -21.67 25.70
N ILE A 4 -12.53 -22.14 24.45
CA ILE A 4 -12.43 -23.58 24.14
C ILE A 4 -10.96 -24.01 24.17
N THR A 5 -10.07 -23.15 23.68
CA THR A 5 -8.62 -23.36 23.78
C THR A 5 -8.19 -23.42 25.25
N GLU A 6 -8.65 -22.49 26.10
CA GLU A 6 -8.37 -22.50 27.54
C GLU A 6 -8.93 -23.76 28.21
N ALA A 7 -10.15 -24.17 27.87
CA ALA A 7 -10.76 -25.40 28.38
C ALA A 7 -9.93 -26.64 27.99
N TYR A 8 -9.52 -26.76 26.73
CA TYR A 8 -8.69 -27.86 26.24
C TYR A 8 -7.32 -27.94 26.96
N PHE A 9 -6.62 -26.81 27.08
CA PHE A 9 -5.34 -26.78 27.80
C PHE A 9 -5.48 -26.99 29.31
N ARG A 10 -6.62 -26.61 29.91
CA ARG A 10 -6.93 -26.86 31.32
C ARG A 10 -7.21 -28.34 31.60
N GLU A 11 -7.74 -29.09 30.64
CA GLU A 11 -7.95 -30.54 30.79
C GLU A 11 -6.64 -31.33 30.92
N ALA A 12 -5.52 -30.81 30.39
CA ALA A 12 -4.18 -31.41 30.45
C ALA A 12 -4.05 -32.86 29.93
N ASP A 13 -5.12 -33.42 29.36
CA ASP A 13 -5.17 -34.73 28.73
C ASP A 13 -5.31 -34.56 27.21
N PHE A 14 -4.17 -34.53 26.52
CA PHE A 14 -4.09 -34.34 25.07
C PHE A 14 -4.53 -35.56 24.26
N THR A 15 -4.96 -36.65 24.90
CA THR A 15 -5.50 -37.84 24.20
C THR A 15 -6.97 -37.70 23.84
N ARG A 16 -7.69 -36.74 24.44
CA ARG A 16 -9.11 -36.47 24.19
C ARG A 16 -9.28 -35.45 23.07
N TRP A 17 -9.79 -35.89 21.92
CA TRP A 17 -9.98 -35.05 20.73
C TRP A 17 -11.41 -34.51 20.58
N ASP A 18 -12.33 -34.87 21.48
CA ASP A 18 -13.76 -34.54 21.36
C ASP A 18 -14.01 -33.03 21.33
N LEU A 19 -13.34 -32.27 22.20
CA LEU A 19 -13.44 -30.80 22.22
C LEU A 19 -12.92 -30.18 20.93
N ILE A 20 -11.82 -30.71 20.37
CA ILE A 20 -11.25 -30.23 19.12
C ILE A 20 -12.20 -30.53 17.96
N HIS A 21 -12.73 -31.75 17.88
CA HIS A 21 -13.70 -32.15 16.86
C HIS A 21 -14.96 -31.29 16.91
N GLN A 22 -15.57 -31.12 18.09
CA GLN A 22 -16.73 -30.25 18.26
C GLN A 22 -16.42 -28.80 17.89
N THR A 23 -15.23 -28.31 18.20
CA THR A 23 -14.81 -26.96 17.79
C THR A 23 -14.68 -26.84 16.28
N TYR A 24 -14.05 -27.83 15.63
CA TYR A 24 -13.92 -27.89 14.18
C TYR A 24 -15.29 -27.91 13.50
N ASP A 25 -16.20 -28.78 13.95
CA ASP A 25 -17.54 -28.89 13.39
C ASP A 25 -18.34 -27.60 13.61
N ASN A 26 -18.29 -27.01 14.80
CA ASN A 26 -18.96 -25.75 15.11
C ASN A 26 -18.40 -24.59 14.27
N LEU A 27 -17.08 -24.50 14.10
CA LEU A 27 -16.46 -23.46 13.28
C LEU A 27 -16.88 -23.60 11.83
N ASN A 28 -16.82 -24.79 11.26
CA ASN A 28 -17.22 -25.00 9.87
C ASN A 28 -18.73 -24.83 9.66
N ALA A 29 -19.54 -25.15 10.66
CA ALA A 29 -20.98 -24.86 10.62
C ALA A 29 -21.27 -23.36 10.69
N CYS A 30 -20.43 -22.58 11.38
CA CYS A 30 -20.52 -21.13 11.41
C CYS A 30 -19.98 -20.48 10.13
N LEU A 31 -18.99 -21.07 9.47
CA LEU A 31 -18.30 -20.55 8.28
C LEU A 31 -19.02 -20.96 6.98
N GLU A 32 -20.08 -20.24 6.61
CA GLU A 32 -20.74 -20.38 5.31
C GLU A 32 -19.98 -19.59 4.22
N ASP A 33 -19.90 -20.16 3.00
CA ASP A 33 -19.30 -19.51 1.82
C ASP A 33 -19.92 -18.14 1.50
N SER A 34 -21.16 -17.90 1.93
CA SER A 34 -21.87 -16.63 1.79
C SER A 34 -21.13 -15.48 2.50
N MET A 35 -20.44 -15.76 3.60
CA MET A 35 -19.72 -14.75 4.39
C MET A 35 -18.45 -14.25 3.72
N LEU A 36 -17.91 -14.96 2.73
CA LEU A 36 -16.76 -14.51 1.95
C LEU A 36 -17.08 -13.28 1.09
N TYR A 37 -18.36 -13.01 0.83
CA TYR A 37 -18.82 -11.90 -0.01
C TYR A 37 -19.52 -10.80 0.79
N THR A 38 -19.49 -10.88 2.13
CA THR A 38 -20.10 -9.88 3.02
C THR A 38 -19.04 -9.08 3.77
N GLN A 39 -19.45 -7.93 4.31
CA GLN A 39 -18.60 -7.09 5.17
C GLN A 39 -18.07 -7.83 6.42
N GLN A 40 -18.64 -8.99 6.76
CA GLN A 40 -18.19 -9.82 7.88
C GLN A 40 -16.75 -10.33 7.70
N LEU A 41 -16.29 -10.50 6.45
CA LEU A 41 -14.89 -10.88 6.16
C LEU A 41 -13.87 -9.85 6.69
N TYR A 42 -14.26 -8.58 6.74
CA TYR A 42 -13.39 -7.47 7.13
C TYR A 42 -13.50 -7.10 8.62
N VAL A 43 -14.32 -7.81 9.40
CA VAL A 43 -14.47 -7.55 10.83
C VAL A 43 -13.13 -7.77 11.54
N GLY A 44 -12.66 -6.75 12.25
CA GLY A 44 -11.36 -6.76 12.92
C GLY A 44 -10.19 -6.35 12.03
N LEU A 45 -10.42 -5.96 10.77
CA LEU A 45 -9.39 -5.47 9.84
C LEU A 45 -9.61 -3.98 9.53
N SER A 46 -9.07 -3.08 10.36
CA SER A 46 -9.29 -1.64 10.17
C SER A 46 -8.29 -1.02 9.20
N ALA A 47 -8.73 -0.79 7.95
CA ALA A 47 -7.98 -0.07 6.93
C ALA A 47 -7.71 1.39 7.35
N ARG A 48 -8.64 2.00 8.09
CA ARG A 48 -8.48 3.31 8.71
C ARG A 48 -7.29 3.34 9.66
N ASN A 49 -7.21 2.41 10.60
CA ASN A 49 -6.09 2.32 11.55
C ASN A 49 -4.76 2.07 10.84
N LEU A 50 -4.76 1.21 9.82
CA LEU A 50 -3.58 0.96 8.99
C LEU A 50 -3.06 2.25 8.33
N VAL A 51 -3.95 3.02 7.69
CA VAL A 51 -3.59 4.29 7.05
C VAL A 51 -3.16 5.33 8.07
N ALA A 52 -3.83 5.43 9.22
CA ALA A 52 -3.43 6.35 10.29
C ALA A 52 -2.00 6.04 10.80
N ARG A 53 -1.65 4.75 10.91
CA ARG A 53 -0.34 4.28 11.37
C ARG A 53 0.78 4.50 10.35
N PHE A 54 0.58 4.07 9.10
CA PHE A 54 1.63 4.10 8.07
C PHE A 54 1.60 5.35 7.19
N LYS A 55 0.50 6.10 7.17
CA LYS A 55 0.29 7.29 6.35
C LYS A 55 0.63 7.00 4.89
N GLN A 56 1.44 7.86 4.26
CA GLN A 56 1.98 7.73 2.91
C GLN A 56 2.66 6.37 2.64
N ARG A 57 3.27 5.75 3.68
CA ARG A 57 3.92 4.44 3.54
C ARG A 57 2.93 3.30 3.27
N THR A 58 1.64 3.50 3.55
CA THR A 58 0.60 2.51 3.20
C THR A 58 0.60 2.23 1.70
N LEU A 59 0.74 3.26 0.86
CA LEU A 59 0.83 3.10 -0.59
C LEU A 59 2.13 2.43 -1.03
N VAL A 60 3.24 2.70 -0.33
CA VAL A 60 4.51 1.99 -0.56
C VAL A 60 4.33 0.49 -0.32
N LEU A 61 3.69 0.10 0.79
CA LEU A 61 3.41 -1.30 1.10
C LEU A 61 2.43 -1.93 0.10
N PHE A 62 1.41 -1.18 -0.32
CA PHE A 62 0.47 -1.59 -1.35
C PHE A 62 1.16 -1.89 -2.68
N LYS A 63 2.03 -0.99 -3.16
CA LYS A 63 2.85 -1.17 -4.37
C LYS A 63 3.87 -2.29 -4.23
N LEU A 64 4.47 -2.44 -3.06
CA LEU A 64 5.48 -3.45 -2.78
C LEU A 64 4.92 -4.88 -2.95
N LEU A 65 3.66 -5.12 -2.57
CA LEU A 65 2.97 -6.39 -2.82
C LEU A 65 2.91 -6.76 -4.31
N LEU A 66 2.69 -5.77 -5.19
CA LEU A 66 2.61 -5.99 -6.64
C LEU A 66 3.95 -6.41 -7.26
N LEU A 67 5.07 -6.11 -6.59
CA LEU A 67 6.43 -6.39 -7.10
C LEU A 67 6.94 -7.81 -6.77
N GLU A 68 6.16 -8.64 -6.06
CA GLU A 68 6.48 -10.06 -5.75
C GLU A 68 7.88 -10.24 -5.10
N ARG A 69 8.26 -9.33 -4.19
CA ARG A 69 9.58 -9.36 -3.51
C ARG A 69 9.57 -10.22 -2.24
N LYS A 70 10.76 -10.46 -1.66
CA LYS A 70 10.90 -11.12 -0.36
C LYS A 70 10.72 -10.11 0.78
N ILE A 71 9.53 -10.10 1.36
CA ILE A 71 9.07 -9.09 2.32
C ILE A 71 8.85 -9.74 3.68
N LEU A 72 9.54 -9.23 4.69
CA LEU A 72 9.43 -9.66 6.08
C LEU A 72 8.79 -8.56 6.94
N PHE A 73 7.65 -8.85 7.55
CA PHE A 73 7.01 -8.03 8.57
C PHE A 73 7.48 -8.48 9.95
N PHE A 74 7.96 -7.54 10.75
CA PHE A 74 8.42 -7.80 12.10
C PHE A 74 7.63 -6.98 13.13
N LEU A 75 6.86 -7.67 13.97
CA LEU A 75 6.09 -7.07 15.07
C LEU A 75 5.80 -8.13 16.12
N SER A 76 5.76 -7.72 17.39
CA SER A 76 5.25 -8.50 18.51
C SER A 76 4.36 -7.58 19.35
N PRO A 77 3.11 -8.00 19.70
CA PRO A 77 2.55 -9.35 19.65
C PRO A 77 2.04 -9.79 18.26
N VAL A 78 1.73 -11.10 18.11
CA VAL A 78 1.31 -11.70 16.83
C VAL A 78 -0.07 -11.24 16.36
N GLU A 79 -0.96 -10.93 17.29
CA GLU A 79 -2.34 -10.49 16.99
C GLU A 79 -2.31 -9.21 16.14
N GLU A 80 -1.62 -8.19 16.64
CA GLU A 80 -1.41 -6.91 15.96
C GLU A 80 -0.68 -7.09 14.61
N LEU A 81 0.27 -8.03 14.55
CA LEU A 81 0.98 -8.36 13.31
C LEU A 81 0.01 -8.88 12.26
N THR A 82 -0.80 -9.88 12.61
CA THR A 82 -1.75 -10.50 11.68
C THR A 82 -2.85 -9.54 11.26
N GLU A 83 -3.32 -8.67 12.16
CA GLU A 83 -4.30 -7.64 11.83
C GLU A 83 -3.76 -6.69 10.75
N ILE A 84 -2.58 -6.08 10.97
CA ILE A 84 -1.95 -5.17 10.00
C ILE A 84 -1.72 -5.88 8.67
N PHE A 85 -1.26 -7.12 8.73
CA PHE A 85 -0.91 -7.92 7.57
C PHE A 85 -2.14 -8.23 6.70
N LEU A 86 -3.21 -8.77 7.30
CA LEU A 86 -4.45 -9.08 6.60
C LEU A 86 -5.19 -7.81 6.16
N THR A 87 -5.12 -6.72 6.94
CA THR A 87 -5.68 -5.44 6.55
C THR A 87 -4.99 -4.89 5.31
N LEU A 88 -3.65 -4.98 5.22
CA LEU A 88 -2.91 -4.56 4.04
C LEU A 88 -3.27 -5.40 2.80
N LEU A 89 -3.46 -6.72 2.96
CA LEU A 89 -3.95 -7.57 1.88
C LEU A 89 -5.36 -7.19 1.45
N SER A 90 -6.22 -6.79 2.40
CA SER A 90 -7.60 -6.36 2.12
C SER A 90 -7.70 -5.08 1.28
N LEU A 91 -6.63 -4.31 1.15
CA LEU A 91 -6.59 -3.16 0.24
C LEU A 91 -6.55 -3.58 -1.23
N HIS A 92 -6.12 -4.81 -1.52
CA HIS A 92 -6.16 -5.40 -2.86
C HIS A 92 -7.54 -6.03 -3.09
N PRO A 93 -8.34 -5.55 -4.07
CA PRO A 93 -9.70 -6.03 -4.27
C PRO A 93 -9.76 -7.53 -4.56
N GLY A 94 -10.59 -8.28 -3.83
CA GLY A 94 -10.78 -9.72 -4.02
C GLY A 94 -9.70 -10.62 -3.40
N MET A 95 -8.67 -10.03 -2.77
CA MET A 95 -7.48 -10.77 -2.32
C MET A 95 -7.81 -11.76 -1.20
N LEU A 96 -8.62 -11.37 -0.22
CA LEU A 96 -9.00 -12.24 0.90
C LEU A 96 -10.05 -13.27 0.50
N GLU A 97 -10.89 -12.94 -0.48
CA GLU A 97 -11.99 -13.78 -0.96
C GLU A 97 -11.49 -14.96 -1.80
N SER A 98 -10.50 -14.72 -2.67
CA SER A 98 -10.04 -15.74 -3.62
C SER A 98 -8.56 -15.69 -4.00
N GLY A 99 -7.83 -14.65 -3.58
CA GLY A 99 -6.43 -14.43 -3.97
C GLY A 99 -5.40 -15.27 -3.21
N LEU A 100 -5.79 -15.90 -2.10
CA LEU A 100 -4.89 -16.64 -1.21
C LEU A 100 -4.87 -18.17 -1.43
N GLY A 101 -5.60 -18.70 -2.42
CA GLY A 101 -5.76 -20.14 -2.60
C GLY A 101 -4.46 -20.93 -2.82
N GLU A 102 -3.44 -20.31 -3.42
CA GLU A 102 -2.12 -20.92 -3.65
C GLU A 102 -1.03 -20.38 -2.72
N ALA A 103 -1.39 -19.52 -1.77
CA ALA A 103 -0.41 -18.70 -1.06
C ALA A 103 0.47 -19.46 -0.07
N ALA A 104 0.06 -20.67 0.35
CA ALA A 104 0.84 -21.57 1.19
C ALA A 104 1.46 -22.75 0.41
N ARG A 105 1.34 -22.76 -0.93
CA ARG A 105 1.77 -23.89 -1.75
C ARG A 105 3.27 -23.84 -2.01
N MET A 106 4.02 -24.61 -1.22
CA MET A 106 5.41 -24.93 -1.51
C MET A 106 5.44 -26.17 -2.42
N VAL A 107 5.98 -26.05 -3.63
CA VAL A 107 6.31 -27.21 -4.47
C VAL A 107 7.83 -27.37 -4.43
N PRO A 108 8.36 -28.34 -3.66
CA PRO A 108 9.81 -28.57 -3.59
C PRO A 108 10.39 -28.81 -4.99
N ALA A 109 11.60 -28.33 -5.25
CA ALA A 109 12.28 -28.51 -6.54
C ALA A 109 12.49 -29.99 -6.93
N GLU A 110 12.50 -30.89 -5.94
CA GLU A 110 12.67 -32.35 -6.13
C GLU A 110 11.37 -33.09 -6.42
N THR A 111 10.23 -32.40 -6.51
CA THR A 111 8.94 -33.06 -6.77
C THR A 111 8.92 -33.58 -8.22
N PRO A 112 8.81 -34.90 -8.46
CA PRO A 112 8.72 -35.43 -9.82
C PRO A 112 7.46 -34.89 -10.50
N THR A 113 7.59 -34.51 -11.77
CA THR A 113 6.55 -33.91 -12.64
C THR A 113 5.30 -34.80 -12.82
N SER A 114 5.30 -36.02 -12.29
CA SER A 114 4.26 -37.04 -12.42
C SER A 114 3.47 -37.30 -11.15
N SER A 115 3.43 -36.36 -10.21
CA SER A 115 2.55 -36.49 -9.03
C SER A 115 1.09 -36.23 -9.45
N PRO A 116 0.14 -37.13 -9.12
CA PRO A 116 -1.26 -36.95 -9.49
C PRO A 116 -1.78 -35.66 -8.89
N ILE A 117 -2.22 -34.74 -9.74
CA ILE A 117 -3.03 -33.59 -9.32
C ILE A 117 -4.24 -34.17 -8.58
N PRO A 118 -4.48 -33.82 -7.31
CA PRO A 118 -5.74 -34.16 -6.67
C PRO A 118 -6.86 -33.56 -7.51
N PRO A 119 -7.87 -34.35 -7.94
CA PRO A 119 -8.95 -33.80 -8.75
C PRO A 119 -9.60 -32.64 -8.01
N LEU A 120 -9.66 -31.49 -8.68
CA LEU A 120 -10.38 -30.31 -8.23
C LEU A 120 -11.80 -30.74 -7.77
N PRO A 121 -12.30 -30.32 -6.60
CA PRO A 121 -13.66 -30.65 -6.18
C PRO A 121 -14.66 -30.25 -7.28
N ASN A 122 -15.47 -31.21 -7.74
CA ASN A 122 -16.40 -31.07 -8.87
C ASN A 122 -17.54 -30.04 -8.65
N SER A 123 -17.52 -29.24 -7.57
CA SER A 123 -18.62 -28.35 -7.20
C SER A 123 -18.70 -27.03 -7.99
N LEU A 124 -17.72 -26.69 -8.84
CA LEU A 124 -17.74 -25.44 -9.63
C LEU A 124 -18.13 -25.62 -11.11
N ARG A 125 -18.40 -26.85 -11.58
CA ARG A 125 -18.68 -27.11 -13.01
C ARG A 125 -20.17 -27.14 -13.38
N ALA A 126 -21.08 -26.99 -12.42
CA ALA A 126 -22.52 -27.09 -12.67
C ALA A 126 -23.26 -25.83 -12.23
N LYS A 127 -23.26 -24.80 -13.08
CA LYS A 127 -24.35 -23.80 -13.25
C LYS A 127 -23.95 -22.71 -14.26
N LEU A 128 -23.75 -23.10 -15.51
CA LEU A 128 -23.87 -22.19 -16.65
C LEU A 128 -24.84 -22.85 -17.63
N LYS A 129 -26.13 -22.52 -17.50
CA LYS A 129 -27.10 -22.76 -18.57
C LYS A 129 -27.10 -21.50 -19.47
N PRO A 130 -27.11 -21.65 -20.80
CA PRO A 130 -27.33 -20.52 -21.70
C PRO A 130 -28.76 -20.00 -21.50
N LYS A 131 -28.93 -18.68 -21.36
CA LYS A 131 -30.25 -18.04 -21.49
C LYS A 131 -30.34 -17.44 -22.90
N GLU A 132 -31.42 -17.82 -23.55
CA GLU A 132 -31.81 -17.47 -24.92
C GLU A 132 -32.03 -15.96 -25.09
N GLU A 133 -31.74 -15.51 -26.32
CA GLU A 133 -31.92 -14.17 -26.85
C GLU A 133 -33.42 -13.81 -26.94
N THR A 134 -33.76 -12.59 -26.56
CA THR A 134 -34.98 -11.91 -27.03
C THR A 134 -34.64 -10.46 -27.36
N ASN A 135 -35.05 -10.05 -28.56
CA ASN A 135 -34.82 -8.77 -29.21
C ASN A 135 -35.72 -7.64 -28.67
N ASP A 136 -35.34 -6.43 -29.10
CA ASP A 136 -36.07 -5.15 -29.19
C ASP A 136 -36.10 -4.37 -27.85
N GLU A 137 -35.75 -3.07 -27.76
CA GLU A 137 -36.00 -1.93 -28.67
C GLU A 137 -34.88 -0.86 -28.58
N GLU A 138 -34.70 -0.10 -29.67
CA GLU A 138 -33.80 1.05 -29.83
C GLU A 138 -34.37 2.36 -29.24
N GLU A 139 -33.44 3.29 -28.96
CA GLU A 139 -33.53 4.77 -28.80
C GLU A 139 -33.30 5.35 -27.37
N PRO A 140 -32.74 6.58 -27.24
CA PRO A 140 -31.84 7.32 -28.12
C PRO A 140 -30.54 7.80 -27.42
N GLU A 141 -29.58 8.24 -28.24
CA GLU A 141 -28.29 8.80 -27.86
C GLU A 141 -28.42 10.02 -26.93
N ALA A 142 -27.76 9.96 -25.77
CA ALA A 142 -27.52 11.12 -24.92
C ALA A 142 -26.07 11.14 -24.41
N GLN A 143 -25.29 12.03 -25.02
CA GLN A 143 -24.23 12.89 -24.47
C GLN A 143 -23.09 12.22 -23.66
N VAL A 144 -21.87 12.35 -24.22
CA VAL A 144 -20.59 11.92 -23.65
C VAL A 144 -20.31 12.65 -22.33
N GLU A 145 -20.52 11.97 -21.20
CA GLU A 145 -20.05 12.37 -19.89
C GLU A 145 -18.99 11.37 -19.38
N ILE A 146 -17.95 11.92 -18.75
CA ILE A 146 -16.83 11.20 -18.13
C ILE A 146 -17.39 10.11 -17.20
N PRO A 147 -16.88 8.85 -17.21
CA PRO A 147 -17.44 7.78 -16.39
C PRO A 147 -17.30 8.14 -14.91
N SER A 148 -18.44 8.23 -14.22
CA SER A 148 -18.52 8.61 -12.82
C SER A 148 -17.86 7.56 -11.92
N LEU A 149 -17.17 8.00 -10.86
CA LEU A 149 -16.51 7.18 -9.83
C LEU A 149 -17.41 6.05 -9.29
N SER A 150 -18.73 6.28 -9.28
CA SER A 150 -19.76 5.30 -8.92
C SER A 150 -19.82 4.07 -9.84
N HIS A 151 -19.57 4.20 -11.14
CA HIS A 151 -19.53 3.05 -12.05
C HIS A 151 -18.35 2.11 -11.76
N ILE A 152 -17.18 2.66 -11.40
CA ILE A 152 -15.97 1.89 -11.10
C ILE A 152 -16.16 1.02 -9.84
N LEU A 153 -16.84 1.59 -8.83
CA LEU A 153 -17.12 0.91 -7.57
C LEU A 153 -18.22 -0.15 -7.72
N ASN A 154 -19.18 0.06 -8.61
CA ASN A 154 -20.30 -0.86 -8.82
C ASN A 154 -19.96 -2.10 -9.67
N LEU A 155 -18.86 -2.09 -10.41
CA LEU A 155 -18.42 -3.27 -11.16
C LEU A 155 -18.05 -4.43 -10.23
N SER A 156 -18.22 -5.67 -10.68
CA SER A 156 -17.72 -6.80 -9.90
C SER A 156 -16.20 -6.89 -10.04
N THR A 157 -15.52 -7.37 -8.99
CA THR A 157 -14.09 -7.75 -9.07
C THR A 157 -13.82 -8.74 -10.20
N LYS A 158 -14.81 -9.58 -10.54
CA LYS A 158 -14.75 -10.54 -11.65
C LYS A 158 -14.68 -9.87 -13.02
N ASP A 159 -15.40 -8.78 -13.22
CA ASP A 159 -15.45 -8.07 -14.51
C ASP A 159 -14.10 -7.40 -14.84
N LEU A 160 -13.30 -7.13 -13.81
CA LEU A 160 -11.96 -6.55 -13.89
C LEU A 160 -10.83 -7.59 -13.86
N ASN A 161 -11.17 -8.89 -13.78
CA ASN A 161 -10.25 -10.00 -13.56
C ASN A 161 -9.35 -9.81 -12.32
N LEU A 162 -9.98 -9.38 -11.22
CA LEU A 162 -9.40 -9.27 -9.88
C LEU A 162 -9.89 -10.44 -9.00
N PRO A 163 -9.11 -10.87 -7.99
CA PRO A 163 -7.82 -10.33 -7.55
C PRO A 163 -6.66 -10.64 -8.52
N LEU A 164 -5.64 -9.80 -8.50
CA LEU A 164 -4.37 -10.10 -9.16
C LEU A 164 -3.74 -11.36 -8.53
N LYS A 165 -3.19 -12.24 -9.36
CA LYS A 165 -2.56 -13.50 -8.95
C LYS A 165 -1.18 -13.28 -8.32
N ILE A 166 -1.12 -12.52 -7.24
CA ILE A 166 0.13 -12.16 -6.55
C ILE A 166 0.78 -13.40 -5.92
N PHE A 167 0.01 -14.22 -5.19
CA PHE A 167 0.53 -15.36 -4.43
C PHE A 167 0.40 -16.68 -5.19
N THR A 168 1.06 -16.74 -6.35
CA THR A 168 1.08 -17.93 -7.20
C THR A 168 2.50 -18.33 -7.58
N GLU A 169 2.68 -19.58 -8.01
CA GLU A 169 3.95 -20.08 -8.56
C GLU A 169 5.17 -19.81 -7.65
N GLY A 170 5.08 -20.13 -6.35
CA GLY A 170 6.20 -19.95 -5.43
C GLY A 170 6.39 -18.53 -4.89
N ASN A 171 5.38 -17.65 -5.01
CA ASN A 171 5.26 -16.46 -4.18
C ASN A 171 4.35 -16.73 -2.97
N LEU A 172 4.93 -16.79 -1.77
CA LEU A 172 4.22 -17.27 -0.57
C LEU A 172 3.56 -16.14 0.22
N CYS A 173 2.50 -16.45 0.97
CA CYS A 173 1.87 -15.55 1.94
C CYS A 173 1.66 -16.26 3.28
N HIS A 174 2.33 -15.79 4.32
CA HIS A 174 2.17 -16.30 5.68
C HIS A 174 2.01 -15.13 6.66
N PRO A 175 0.78 -14.82 7.13
CA PRO A 175 0.55 -13.76 8.13
C PRO A 175 1.42 -13.92 9.37
N TYR A 176 1.76 -15.16 9.72
CA TYR A 176 2.77 -15.49 10.70
C TYR A 176 3.54 -16.75 10.29
N LEU A 177 4.86 -16.72 10.45
CA LEU A 177 5.75 -17.84 10.19
C LEU A 177 6.57 -18.21 11.43
N CYS A 178 6.53 -19.49 11.79
CA CYS A 178 7.28 -20.02 12.92
C CYS A 178 8.76 -20.21 12.58
N LEU A 179 9.62 -20.09 13.61
CA LEU A 179 11.08 -20.24 13.47
C LEU A 179 11.55 -21.52 12.74
N PRO A 180 10.95 -22.71 12.91
CA PRO A 180 11.40 -23.92 12.21
C PRO A 180 11.37 -23.80 10.68
N PHE A 181 10.54 -22.90 10.13
CA PHE A 181 10.43 -22.67 8.70
C PHE A 181 11.43 -21.62 8.16
N LEU A 182 12.32 -21.07 8.99
CA LEU A 182 13.30 -20.05 8.60
C LEU A 182 14.26 -20.54 7.51
N ASP A 183 14.61 -21.83 7.51
CA ASP A 183 15.50 -22.40 6.51
C ASP A 183 14.79 -22.66 5.18
N VAL A 184 13.48 -22.94 5.24
CA VAL A 184 12.65 -23.14 4.05
C VAL A 184 12.61 -21.88 3.19
N LEU A 185 12.65 -20.68 3.78
CA LEU A 185 12.72 -19.41 3.03
C LEU A 185 13.93 -19.26 2.11
N SER A 186 14.95 -20.11 2.29
CA SER A 186 16.17 -20.12 1.46
C SER A 186 16.06 -21.06 0.26
N ASP A 187 14.95 -21.79 0.11
CA ASP A 187 14.73 -22.74 -0.98
C ASP A 187 14.66 -22.02 -2.36
N PRO A 188 15.37 -22.52 -3.38
CA PRO A 188 15.33 -21.96 -4.74
C PRO A 188 13.95 -21.94 -5.40
N SER A 189 13.02 -22.80 -4.98
CA SER A 189 11.64 -22.84 -5.47
C SER A 189 10.83 -21.62 -5.02
N ILE A 190 11.26 -20.92 -3.96
CA ILE A 190 10.60 -19.72 -3.44
C ILE A 190 11.18 -18.48 -4.11
N ARG A 191 10.39 -17.92 -5.04
CA ARG A 191 10.77 -16.72 -5.79
C ARG A 191 10.60 -15.44 -4.96
N GLY A 192 9.48 -15.37 -4.26
CA GLY A 192 9.09 -14.23 -3.42
C GLY A 192 8.28 -14.71 -2.23
N TYR A 193 8.09 -13.85 -1.25
CA TYR A 193 7.19 -14.15 -0.15
C TYR A 193 6.79 -12.89 0.59
N PHE A 194 5.61 -12.93 1.18
CA PHE A 194 5.08 -11.95 2.11
C PHE A 194 4.85 -12.67 3.42
N ILE A 195 5.69 -12.42 4.45
CA ILE A 195 5.64 -13.17 5.71
C ILE A 195 5.68 -12.25 6.92
N GLY A 196 5.00 -12.64 8.00
CA GLY A 196 5.11 -12.03 9.32
C GLY A 196 5.93 -12.89 10.28
N ALA A 197 6.73 -12.26 11.15
CA ALA A 197 7.43 -12.95 12.22
C ALA A 197 7.55 -12.08 13.48
N THR A 198 7.59 -12.73 14.63
CA THR A 198 7.81 -12.10 15.95
C THR A 198 9.22 -12.37 16.49
N ASN A 199 9.90 -13.40 15.97
CA ASN A 199 11.19 -13.84 16.49
C ASN A 199 12.35 -13.07 15.83
N ILE A 200 13.19 -12.44 16.66
CA ILE A 200 14.32 -11.62 16.22
C ILE A 200 15.31 -12.35 15.30
N LEU A 201 15.35 -13.68 15.34
CA LEU A 201 16.21 -14.49 14.46
C LEU A 201 15.91 -14.28 12.97
N PHE A 202 14.67 -13.95 12.61
CA PHE A 202 14.31 -13.56 11.25
C PHE A 202 15.03 -12.28 10.81
N LYS A 203 15.27 -11.32 11.72
CA LYS A 203 16.04 -10.10 11.43
C LYS A 203 17.55 -10.33 11.41
N GLN A 204 18.04 -11.32 12.15
CA GLN A 204 19.48 -11.58 12.27
C GLN A 204 20.04 -12.37 11.07
N LYS A 205 19.22 -13.23 10.45
CA LYS A 205 19.64 -14.04 9.30
C LYS A 205 19.71 -13.16 8.05
N ARG A 206 20.93 -12.93 7.55
CA ARG A 206 21.18 -12.11 6.34
C ARG A 206 20.74 -12.84 5.08
N GLY A 207 20.28 -12.06 4.10
CA GLY A 207 19.97 -12.56 2.76
C GLY A 207 18.66 -13.32 2.63
N ILE A 208 17.83 -13.36 3.68
CA ILE A 208 16.50 -13.96 3.56
C ILE A 208 15.53 -12.99 2.88
N TYR A 209 15.51 -11.72 3.28
CA TYR A 209 14.55 -10.71 2.81
C TYR A 209 15.21 -9.60 1.98
N ASP A 210 14.46 -9.06 1.02
CA ASP A 210 14.83 -7.85 0.27
C ASP A 210 14.36 -6.59 1.01
N VAL A 211 13.18 -6.70 1.66
CA VAL A 211 12.53 -5.63 2.41
C VAL A 211 12.14 -6.11 3.80
N LEU A 212 12.56 -5.36 4.82
CA LEU A 212 12.14 -5.53 6.21
C LEU A 212 11.20 -4.39 6.59
N VAL A 213 9.97 -4.74 6.98
CA VAL A 213 9.01 -3.82 7.58
C VAL A 213 9.07 -4.02 9.09
N ASP A 214 9.90 -3.22 9.75
CA ASP A 214 10.05 -3.23 11.20
C ASP A 214 9.01 -2.31 11.82
N ILE A 215 7.88 -2.90 12.18
CA ILE A 215 6.77 -2.19 12.80
C ILE A 215 7.12 -1.83 14.25
N GLN A 216 7.90 -2.67 14.93
CA GLN A 216 8.33 -2.46 16.30
C GLN A 216 9.29 -1.26 16.44
N ALA A 217 10.17 -1.03 15.45
CA ALA A 217 11.10 0.09 15.42
C ALA A 217 10.56 1.30 14.61
N ASP A 218 9.44 1.88 15.04
CA ASP A 218 8.87 3.11 14.46
C ASP A 218 8.38 2.96 12.99
N ASN A 219 7.67 1.84 12.71
CA ASN A 219 7.07 1.56 11.39
C ASN A 219 8.06 1.74 10.22
N LYS A 220 9.32 1.35 10.42
CA LYS A 220 10.41 1.60 9.48
C LYS A 220 10.37 0.55 8.36
N ILE A 221 10.45 1.02 7.12
CA ILE A 221 10.60 0.16 5.95
C ILE A 221 12.07 0.22 5.52
N GLU A 222 12.80 -0.86 5.76
CA GLU A 222 14.19 -1.03 5.38
C GLU A 222 14.27 -1.80 4.07
N ILE A 223 14.70 -1.11 3.02
CA ILE A 223 14.91 -1.70 1.70
C ILE A 223 16.42 -1.82 1.49
N SER A 224 16.89 -3.03 1.22
CA SER A 224 18.32 -3.29 0.99
C SER A 224 18.77 -2.83 -0.40
N ASP A 225 17.93 -3.04 -1.41
CA ASP A 225 18.22 -2.74 -2.83
C ASP A 225 17.90 -1.28 -3.19
N PRO A 226 18.88 -0.47 -3.66
CA PRO A 226 18.64 0.90 -4.11
C PRO A 226 17.73 0.99 -5.34
N GLU A 227 17.70 -0.01 -6.22
CA GLU A 227 16.77 -0.02 -7.36
C GLU A 227 15.33 -0.17 -6.88
N LEU A 228 15.10 -1.08 -5.93
CA LEU A 228 13.79 -1.25 -5.31
C LEU A 228 13.29 0.02 -4.61
N LYS A 229 14.20 0.80 -3.99
CA LYS A 229 13.84 2.13 -3.47
C LYS A 229 13.38 3.10 -4.56
N LYS A 230 14.02 3.07 -5.73
CA LYS A 230 13.61 3.90 -6.88
C LYS A 230 12.26 3.46 -7.44
N TYR A 231 11.99 2.15 -7.49
CA TYR A 231 10.68 1.62 -7.90
C TYR A 231 9.56 2.01 -6.93
N LEU A 232 9.86 2.16 -5.64
CA LEU A 232 8.86 2.47 -4.62
C LEU A 232 8.78 3.97 -4.27
N ALA A 233 9.53 4.83 -4.97
CA ALA A 233 9.42 6.26 -4.80
C ALA A 233 8.04 6.74 -5.27
N LEU A 234 7.30 7.37 -4.35
CA LEU A 234 5.97 7.91 -4.61
C LEU A 234 6.07 9.16 -5.50
N THR A 235 5.18 9.24 -6.49
CA THR A 235 5.03 10.44 -7.34
C THR A 235 4.31 11.57 -6.59
N THR A 236 4.27 12.76 -7.17
CA THR A 236 3.51 13.88 -6.57
C THR A 236 2.02 13.55 -6.50
N GLU A 237 1.51 12.87 -7.52
CA GLU A 237 0.14 12.42 -7.63
C GLU A 237 -0.19 11.36 -6.56
N ASP A 238 0.70 10.39 -6.36
CA ASP A 238 0.60 9.39 -5.29
C ASP A 238 0.50 10.05 -3.90
N LEU A 239 1.33 11.08 -3.67
CA LEU A 239 1.35 11.83 -2.40
C LEU A 239 0.05 12.58 -2.16
N ARG A 240 -0.53 13.20 -3.21
CA ARG A 240 -1.84 13.87 -3.13
C ARG A 240 -2.95 12.89 -2.78
N PHE A 241 -2.98 11.73 -3.46
CA PHE A 241 -3.96 10.68 -3.19
C PHE A 241 -3.92 10.23 -1.73
N MET A 242 -2.72 9.92 -1.24
CA MET A 242 -2.56 9.46 0.13
C MET A 242 -2.78 10.58 1.15
N ASP A 243 -2.46 11.84 0.84
CA ASP A 243 -2.76 12.97 1.74
C ASP A 243 -4.26 13.17 1.90
N ASN A 244 -5.02 13.02 0.82
CA ASN A 244 -6.48 13.06 0.87
C ASN A 244 -7.05 11.97 1.79
N ILE A 245 -6.61 10.71 1.63
CA ILE A 245 -7.07 9.61 2.48
C ILE A 245 -6.66 9.85 3.94
N VAL A 246 -5.40 10.23 4.20
CA VAL A 246 -4.90 10.48 5.55
C VAL A 246 -5.69 11.60 6.22
N LYS A 247 -6.07 12.65 5.48
CA LYS A 247 -6.90 13.74 6.00
C LYS A 247 -8.27 13.22 6.45
N HIS A 248 -9.00 12.52 5.59
CA HIS A 248 -10.32 11.98 5.92
C HIS A 248 -10.29 10.92 7.04
N VAL A 249 -9.22 10.13 7.12
CA VAL A 249 -9.02 9.14 8.20
C VAL A 249 -8.70 9.81 9.54
N SER A 250 -7.97 10.93 9.51
CA SER A 250 -7.52 11.67 10.71
C SER A 250 -8.56 12.65 11.23
N GLU A 251 -9.52 13.06 10.40
CA GLU A 251 -10.68 13.82 10.86
C GLU A 251 -11.49 12.95 11.84
N GLU A 252 -11.65 13.43 13.07
CA GLU A 252 -12.44 12.76 14.10
C GLU A 252 -13.92 12.82 13.70
N ASN A 253 -14.39 11.86 12.90
CA ASN A 253 -15.82 11.60 12.77
C ASN A 253 -16.34 11.13 14.13
N VAL A 254 -17.09 11.99 14.82
CA VAL A 254 -17.59 11.85 16.19
C VAL A 254 -18.60 10.69 16.35
N ASP A 255 -19.08 10.07 15.26
CA ASP A 255 -20.07 9.01 15.30
C ASP A 255 -19.47 7.61 15.15
N VAL A 256 -18.85 7.12 16.24
CA VAL A 256 -18.35 5.74 16.41
C VAL A 256 -19.47 4.68 16.22
N PHE A 257 -20.74 5.09 16.16
CA PHE A 257 -21.89 4.20 15.99
C PHE A 257 -22.30 3.93 14.53
N MET A 258 -21.65 4.57 13.53
CA MET A 258 -22.03 4.46 12.10
C MET A 258 -20.91 3.97 11.16
N ASP A 259 -19.82 3.39 11.67
CA ASP A 259 -18.65 2.96 10.87
C ASP A 259 -18.97 1.86 9.82
N GLY A 260 -20.14 1.21 9.90
CA GLY A 260 -20.60 0.21 8.93
C GLY A 260 -21.26 0.75 7.65
N VAL A 261 -21.52 2.06 7.55
CA VAL A 261 -22.35 2.63 6.46
C VAL A 261 -21.54 3.34 5.37
N GLY A 262 -20.22 3.17 5.33
CA GLY A 262 -19.39 3.62 4.19
C GLY A 262 -19.30 5.14 4.01
N TRP A 263 -19.34 5.91 5.10
CA TRP A 263 -19.04 7.35 5.06
C TRP A 263 -17.55 7.60 4.75
N GLU A 264 -17.25 8.75 4.16
CA GLU A 264 -15.86 9.16 3.85
C GLU A 264 -14.96 9.04 5.10
N GLY A 265 -13.81 8.39 4.94
CA GLY A 265 -12.86 8.11 6.02
C GLY A 265 -13.07 6.76 6.75
N GLY A 266 -14.19 6.06 6.51
CA GLY A 266 -14.43 4.70 7.03
C GLY A 266 -13.64 3.62 6.30
N ASP A 267 -13.62 2.40 6.86
CA ASP A 267 -12.82 1.28 6.34
C ASP A 267 -13.17 0.89 4.89
N GLU A 268 -14.47 0.83 4.56
CA GLU A 268 -14.94 0.51 3.22
C GLU A 268 -14.56 1.61 2.22
N TRP A 269 -14.66 2.88 2.62
CA TRP A 269 -14.25 4.00 1.80
C TRP A 269 -12.76 3.94 1.48
N VAL A 270 -11.90 3.63 2.45
CA VAL A 270 -10.46 3.44 2.21
C VAL A 270 -10.22 2.33 1.19
N ARG A 271 -10.85 1.16 1.34
CA ARG A 271 -10.72 0.06 0.36
C ARG A 271 -11.20 0.47 -1.03
N ALA A 272 -12.30 1.20 -1.12
CA ALA A 272 -12.81 1.75 -2.38
C ALA A 272 -11.80 2.70 -3.06
N GLN A 273 -11.10 3.55 -2.29
CA GLN A 273 -10.04 4.42 -2.82
C GLN A 273 -8.85 3.62 -3.37
N PHE A 274 -8.39 2.59 -2.65
CA PHE A 274 -7.31 1.72 -3.13
C PHE A 274 -7.73 0.87 -4.34
N ARG A 275 -9.00 0.47 -4.40
CA ARG A 275 -9.59 -0.19 -5.57
C ARG A 275 -9.55 0.73 -6.79
N LEU A 276 -10.01 1.98 -6.66
CA LEU A 276 -9.96 2.97 -7.73
C LEU A 276 -8.51 3.20 -8.19
N TYR A 277 -7.59 3.36 -7.24
CA TYR A 277 -6.17 3.50 -7.51
C TYR A 277 -5.62 2.34 -8.35
N LEU A 278 -5.95 1.09 -7.99
CA LEU A 278 -5.51 -0.09 -8.73
C LEU A 278 -6.08 -0.12 -10.15
N VAL A 279 -7.37 0.20 -10.33
CA VAL A 279 -8.00 0.23 -11.66
C VAL A 279 -7.35 1.28 -12.56
N CYS A 280 -7.11 2.49 -12.04
CA CYS A 280 -6.39 3.54 -12.77
C CYS A 280 -4.94 3.15 -13.08
N LEU A 281 -4.26 2.47 -12.16
CA LEU A 281 -2.92 1.93 -12.38
C LEU A 281 -2.91 0.87 -13.50
N LEU A 282 -3.86 -0.07 -13.48
CA LEU A 282 -4.02 -1.09 -14.52
C LEU A 282 -4.31 -0.44 -15.88
N ARG A 283 -5.23 0.53 -15.92
CA ARG A 283 -5.58 1.27 -17.14
C ARG A 283 -4.39 2.03 -17.72
N SER A 284 -3.66 2.74 -16.86
CA SER A 284 -2.47 3.51 -17.23
C SER A 284 -1.32 2.62 -17.67
N SER A 285 -1.25 1.39 -17.16
CA SER A 285 -0.24 0.41 -17.59
C SER A 285 -0.40 -0.03 -19.04
N LEU A 286 -1.62 0.01 -19.60
CA LEU A 286 -1.87 -0.36 -21.01
C LEU A 286 -1.34 0.69 -21.99
N GLU A 287 -1.34 1.97 -21.58
CA GLU A 287 -0.93 3.10 -22.42
C GLU A 287 0.43 3.69 -22.04
N ASP A 288 1.14 3.08 -21.08
CA ASP A 288 2.46 3.50 -20.61
C ASP A 288 2.56 4.96 -20.13
N VAL A 289 1.52 5.41 -19.41
CA VAL A 289 1.46 6.77 -18.88
C VAL A 289 2.41 6.93 -17.68
N PRO A 290 3.27 7.96 -17.63
CA PRO A 290 4.36 8.07 -16.64
C PRO A 290 3.93 8.50 -15.23
N GLU A 291 2.64 8.73 -14.98
CA GLU A 291 2.11 9.31 -13.73
C GLU A 291 2.25 8.40 -12.50
N PHE A 292 2.43 7.09 -12.71
CA PHE A 292 2.57 6.09 -11.63
C PHE A 292 4.03 5.66 -11.37
N ASN A 293 5.00 6.52 -11.67
CA ASN A 293 6.44 6.24 -11.70
C ASN A 293 6.81 5.22 -12.80
N SER A 294 7.47 5.69 -13.85
CA SER A 294 7.86 4.84 -14.99
C SER A 294 8.78 3.68 -14.60
N SER A 295 9.62 3.86 -13.58
CA SER A 295 10.52 2.81 -13.09
C SER A 295 9.73 1.71 -12.37
N PHE A 296 8.70 2.10 -11.59
CA PHE A 296 7.76 1.17 -10.97
C PHE A 296 7.01 0.35 -12.02
N LEU A 297 6.37 1.03 -12.99
CA LEU A 297 5.59 0.38 -14.04
C LEU A 297 6.44 -0.63 -14.83
N THR A 298 7.66 -0.25 -15.22
CA THR A 298 8.58 -1.14 -15.93
C THR A 298 8.95 -2.38 -15.10
N ALA A 299 9.11 -2.22 -13.79
CA ALA A 299 9.41 -3.34 -12.89
C ALA A 299 8.18 -4.24 -12.69
N TRP A 300 7.00 -3.63 -12.48
CA TRP A 300 5.74 -4.34 -12.28
C TRP A 300 5.32 -5.12 -13.53
N LYS A 301 5.47 -4.56 -14.73
CA LYS A 301 5.19 -5.28 -15.99
C LYS A 301 5.98 -6.59 -16.17
N LYS A 302 7.10 -6.75 -15.46
CA LYS A 302 7.94 -7.96 -15.51
C LYS A 302 7.47 -9.06 -14.56
N THR A 303 6.61 -8.75 -13.58
CA THR A 303 6.12 -9.72 -12.58
C THR A 303 5.14 -10.70 -13.19
N ASN A 304 4.87 -11.81 -12.49
CA ASN A 304 3.99 -12.83 -13.04
C ASN A 304 2.51 -12.46 -12.87
N ASN A 305 2.16 -11.77 -11.78
CA ASN A 305 0.79 -11.25 -11.61
C ASN A 305 0.37 -10.35 -12.77
N TYR A 306 1.27 -9.48 -13.27
CA TYR A 306 0.95 -8.61 -14.39
C TYR A 306 0.80 -9.41 -15.69
N LYS A 307 1.71 -10.36 -15.96
CA LYS A 307 1.64 -11.22 -17.15
C LYS A 307 0.35 -12.03 -17.21
N TYR A 308 -0.06 -12.61 -16.08
CA TYR A 308 -1.35 -13.32 -16.02
C TYR A 308 -2.54 -12.41 -16.24
N TRP A 309 -2.49 -11.20 -15.69
CA TRP A 309 -3.58 -10.26 -15.83
C TRP A 309 -3.68 -9.72 -17.26
N ILE A 310 -2.56 -9.34 -17.90
CA ILE A 310 -2.58 -8.79 -19.27
C ILE A 310 -3.11 -9.79 -20.30
N GLU A 311 -2.82 -11.08 -20.13
CA GLU A 311 -3.36 -12.15 -20.97
C GLU A 311 -4.89 -12.27 -20.89
N SER A 312 -5.47 -11.85 -19.76
CA SER A 312 -6.91 -11.88 -19.50
C SER A 312 -7.47 -10.46 -19.32
N ALA A 313 -6.84 -9.42 -19.86
CA ALA A 313 -7.27 -8.05 -19.58
C ALA A 313 -8.67 -7.78 -20.18
N PRO A 314 -9.63 -7.28 -19.38
CA PRO A 314 -10.99 -7.06 -19.87
C PRO A 314 -11.09 -5.78 -20.70
N ALA A 315 -11.86 -5.82 -21.79
CA ALA A 315 -12.08 -4.67 -22.67
C ALA A 315 -12.81 -3.51 -21.97
N THR A 316 -13.57 -3.80 -20.92
CA THR A 316 -14.26 -2.83 -20.05
C THR A 316 -13.30 -1.82 -19.41
N LEU A 317 -12.00 -2.13 -19.38
CA LEU A 317 -11.01 -1.20 -18.87
C LEU A 317 -10.86 0.06 -19.75
N GLY A 318 -11.14 -0.06 -21.05
CA GLY A 318 -10.99 1.03 -22.02
C GLY A 318 -11.82 2.27 -21.67
N ASP A 319 -12.96 2.08 -21.00
CA ASP A 319 -13.88 3.14 -20.64
C ASP A 319 -13.40 3.96 -19.43
N PHE A 320 -12.41 3.51 -18.67
CA PHE A 320 -11.93 4.25 -17.49
C PHE A 320 -10.98 5.39 -17.82
N PRO A 321 -10.95 6.45 -16.98
CA PRO A 321 -10.01 7.54 -17.15
C PRO A 321 -8.57 7.03 -17.11
N ILE A 322 -7.80 7.48 -18.09
CA ILE A 322 -6.36 7.26 -18.19
C ILE A 322 -5.67 8.21 -17.21
N GLY A 323 -4.64 7.72 -16.52
CA GLY A 323 -3.86 8.52 -15.58
C GLY A 323 -4.27 8.33 -14.12
N HIS A 324 -3.60 9.09 -13.27
CA HIS A 324 -3.73 9.05 -11.83
C HIS A 324 -4.96 9.86 -11.39
N PRO A 325 -5.80 9.37 -10.44
CA PRO A 325 -7.02 10.08 -10.01
C PRO A 325 -6.82 11.51 -9.47
N TYR A 326 -5.57 11.87 -9.16
CA TYR A 326 -5.16 13.16 -8.57
C TYR A 326 -4.15 13.92 -9.48
N SER A 327 -4.12 13.60 -10.77
CA SER A 327 -3.35 14.35 -11.79
C SER A 327 -3.85 15.79 -11.91
N GLY A 328 -2.96 16.79 -11.90
CA GLY A 328 -3.32 18.22 -11.98
C GLY A 328 -2.13 19.16 -11.78
N GLN A 329 -2.31 20.47 -12.01
CA GLN A 329 -1.22 21.47 -11.97
C GLN A 329 -0.45 21.50 -10.64
N TYR A 330 0.88 21.66 -10.69
CA TYR A 330 1.75 21.75 -9.51
C TYR A 330 1.41 22.99 -8.66
N SER A 331 1.22 22.78 -7.35
CA SER A 331 0.91 23.79 -6.34
C SER A 331 1.99 23.83 -5.25
N VAL A 332 2.06 24.95 -4.53
CA VAL A 332 2.94 25.11 -3.34
C VAL A 332 2.61 24.06 -2.26
N SER A 333 1.36 23.59 -2.23
CA SER A 333 0.92 22.45 -1.42
C SER A 333 1.74 21.18 -1.69
N ASP A 334 2.10 20.93 -2.94
CA ASP A 334 2.79 19.71 -3.37
C ASP A 334 4.28 19.72 -3.01
N MET A 335 4.91 20.91 -3.08
CA MET A 335 6.28 21.08 -2.59
C MET A 335 6.34 20.77 -1.08
N LYS A 336 5.34 21.21 -0.30
CA LYS A 336 5.24 20.91 1.12
C LYS A 336 5.01 19.41 1.38
N LEU A 337 4.16 18.75 0.59
CA LEU A 337 3.92 17.30 0.68
C LEU A 337 5.20 16.50 0.41
N HIS A 338 5.90 16.82 -0.68
CA HIS A 338 7.15 16.16 -1.05
C HIS A 338 8.24 16.37 0.02
N LEU A 339 8.37 17.59 0.55
CA LEU A 339 9.30 17.90 1.64
C LEU A 339 8.96 17.13 2.92
N THR A 340 7.67 17.04 3.29
CA THR A 340 7.20 16.31 4.48
C THR A 340 7.46 14.81 4.34
N ASN A 341 7.20 14.22 3.18
CA ASN A 341 7.50 12.82 2.91
C ASN A 341 9.01 12.55 2.95
N SER A 342 9.82 13.47 2.42
CA SER A 342 11.29 13.36 2.45
C SER A 342 11.87 13.46 3.86
N ILE A 343 11.35 14.37 4.70
CA ILE A 343 11.80 14.55 6.09
C ILE A 343 11.38 13.38 6.98
N THR A 344 10.18 12.82 6.79
CA THR A 344 9.69 11.67 7.58
C THR A 344 10.39 10.35 7.21
N ASN A 345 10.88 10.23 5.97
CA ASN A 345 11.58 9.03 5.49
C ASN A 345 13.11 9.10 5.59
N SER A 346 13.72 10.29 5.72
CA SER A 346 15.17 10.44 5.87
C SER A 346 15.64 10.27 7.32
N GLU A 347 16.72 9.51 7.53
CA GLU A 347 17.35 9.34 8.86
C GLU A 347 17.87 10.68 9.43
N GLY A 348 18.27 11.62 8.57
CA GLY A 348 18.63 13.00 8.96
C GLY A 348 17.41 13.86 9.33
N GLY A 349 16.28 13.69 8.62
CA GLY A 349 15.03 14.38 8.91
C GLY A 349 14.40 13.97 10.24
N LYS A 350 14.49 12.69 10.61
CA LYS A 350 14.11 12.19 11.95
C LYS A 350 14.95 12.82 13.07
N ARG A 351 16.27 13.02 12.86
CA ARG A 351 17.15 13.69 13.84
C ARG A 351 16.82 15.18 14.02
N VAL A 352 16.47 15.87 12.93
CA VAL A 352 16.06 17.28 12.98
C VAL A 352 14.69 17.43 13.64
N SER A 353 13.72 16.56 13.33
CA SER A 353 12.41 16.54 14.00
C SER A 353 12.54 16.26 15.50
N ALA A 354 13.39 15.30 15.89
CA ALA A 354 13.69 15.01 17.29
C ALA A 354 14.42 16.17 18.00
N ALA A 355 15.33 16.86 17.31
CA ALA A 355 15.99 18.05 17.84
C ALA A 355 14.99 19.21 18.08
N VAL A 356 14.09 19.47 17.13
CA VAL A 356 13.05 20.50 17.25
C VAL A 356 12.03 20.17 18.35
N ALA A 357 11.65 18.90 18.52
CA ALA A 357 10.78 18.46 19.61
C ALA A 357 11.43 18.61 21.00
N ASN A 358 12.73 18.34 21.11
CA ASN A 358 13.48 18.54 22.36
C ASN A 358 13.75 20.02 22.65
N THR A 359 14.03 20.84 21.64
CA THR A 359 14.15 22.30 21.80
C THR A 359 12.81 22.95 22.14
N GLY A 360 11.68 22.40 21.66
CA GLY A 360 10.33 22.84 22.05
C GLY A 360 10.01 22.68 23.53
N LYS A 361 10.60 21.67 24.20
CA LYS A 361 10.48 21.50 25.67
C LYS A 361 11.36 22.47 26.47
N ALA A 362 12.46 22.96 25.89
CA ALA A 362 13.38 23.90 26.55
C ALA A 362 12.92 25.38 26.47
N VAL A 363 11.95 25.69 25.61
CA VAL A 363 11.46 27.07 25.38
C VAL A 363 10.05 27.30 25.96
N ALA A 364 9.47 26.30 26.66
CA ALA A 364 8.16 26.38 27.31
C ALA A 364 8.09 27.37 28.51
N GLY A 365 9.14 28.15 28.78
CA GLY A 365 9.22 29.15 29.84
C GLY A 365 9.02 30.61 29.42
N GLY A 366 8.70 30.92 28.16
CA GLY A 366 8.59 32.30 27.69
C GLY A 366 7.50 32.50 26.64
N LEU A 367 6.24 32.59 27.07
CA LEU A 367 5.10 32.90 26.20
C LEU A 367 4.96 34.41 25.99
N SER A 368 4.67 34.80 24.74
CA SER A 368 4.09 36.09 24.26
C SER A 368 4.95 37.03 23.38
N SER A 369 5.71 36.52 22.41
CA SER A 369 5.89 37.20 21.10
C SER A 369 6.75 36.38 20.15
N ALA A 370 6.12 35.69 19.18
CA ALA A 370 6.74 35.34 17.88
C ALA A 370 5.73 34.60 16.98
N LYS A 371 4.58 35.20 16.65
CA LYS A 371 3.78 34.73 15.50
C LYS A 371 4.36 35.19 14.14
N GLY A 372 5.40 36.04 14.15
CA GLY A 372 6.01 36.61 12.92
C GLY A 372 7.36 36.01 12.48
N ALA A 373 8.00 35.14 13.26
CA ALA A 373 9.36 34.66 12.94
C ALA A 373 9.40 33.42 12.02
N PHE A 374 8.32 32.63 11.97
CA PHE A 374 8.28 31.41 11.15
C PHE A 374 8.09 31.69 9.64
N SER A 375 7.41 32.77 9.26
CA SER A 375 7.26 33.14 7.84
C SER A 375 8.53 33.78 7.26
N SER A 376 9.34 34.44 8.08
CA SER A 376 10.57 35.11 7.63
C SER A 376 11.73 34.15 7.40
N TRP A 377 11.86 33.07 8.18
CA TRP A 377 12.93 32.09 7.99
C TRP A 377 12.76 31.24 6.71
N ILE A 378 11.53 30.86 6.37
CA ILE A 378 11.23 30.13 5.13
C ILE A 378 11.35 31.05 3.90
N GLY A 379 11.06 32.35 4.04
CA GLY A 379 11.24 33.33 2.97
C GLY A 379 12.70 33.68 2.65
N SER A 380 13.66 33.35 3.53
CA SER A 380 15.07 33.71 3.38
C SER A 380 15.91 32.66 2.64
N PHE A 381 15.35 31.50 2.27
CA PHE A 381 15.95 30.58 1.31
C PHE A 381 15.51 30.94 -0.12
N LYS A 382 15.80 32.17 -0.55
CA LYS A 382 15.94 32.45 -1.98
C LYS A 382 17.32 31.98 -2.40
N PHE A 383 17.31 31.11 -3.41
CA PHE A 383 18.43 30.69 -4.24
C PHE A 383 19.37 31.87 -4.50
N ASP A 384 20.56 31.87 -3.90
CA ASP A 384 21.70 32.61 -4.41
C ASP A 384 22.36 31.72 -5.48
N ALA A 385 21.86 31.85 -6.71
CA ALA A 385 22.53 31.33 -7.89
C ALA A 385 22.29 32.29 -9.06
N SER A 386 23.16 33.30 -9.15
CA SER A 386 23.49 33.97 -10.40
C SER A 386 24.81 34.72 -10.17
N LEU A 387 25.94 34.12 -10.56
CA LEU A 387 26.61 34.30 -11.86
C LEU A 387 27.95 35.01 -11.60
N GLU A 388 29.01 34.22 -11.42
CA GLU A 388 30.35 34.64 -11.83
C GLU A 388 30.32 34.79 -13.36
N ASN A 389 30.52 36.02 -13.85
CA ASN A 389 31.26 36.28 -15.07
C ASN A 389 31.57 37.77 -15.22
N TYR A 390 32.88 38.03 -15.33
CA TYR A 390 33.56 39.16 -15.95
C TYR A 390 33.41 40.56 -15.35
N GLU A 391 34.48 40.96 -14.66
CA GLU A 391 34.93 42.34 -14.53
C GLU A 391 35.13 42.94 -15.93
N ASP A 392 34.48 44.07 -16.21
CA ASP A 392 35.05 45.11 -17.07
C ASP A 392 34.63 46.47 -16.51
N GLU A 393 35.64 47.32 -16.37
CA GLU A 393 35.62 48.63 -15.74
C GLU A 393 34.83 49.64 -16.59
N GLU A 394 33.89 50.37 -15.98
CA GLU A 394 33.59 51.73 -16.45
C GLU A 394 33.17 52.62 -15.27
N LYS A 395 34.12 53.47 -14.86
CA LYS A 395 33.92 54.56 -13.89
C LYS A 395 33.25 55.71 -14.63
N ASP A 396 32.13 56.21 -14.10
CA ASP A 396 31.65 57.54 -14.42
C ASP A 396 31.54 58.36 -13.13
N HIS A 397 32.52 59.24 -12.91
CA HIS A 397 32.48 60.26 -11.88
C HIS A 397 32.16 61.61 -12.54
N THR A 398 30.96 62.08 -12.24
CA THR A 398 30.51 63.48 -12.20
C THR A 398 31.61 64.55 -12.26
N ASN A 399 31.51 65.40 -13.28
CA ASN A 399 32.15 66.71 -13.40
C ASN A 399 31.76 67.65 -12.24
N VAL A 400 32.75 68.21 -11.55
CA VAL A 400 32.68 69.56 -10.97
C VAL A 400 33.99 70.29 -11.25
N VAL A 401 33.87 71.35 -12.04
CA VAL A 401 34.89 72.34 -12.43
C VAL A 401 35.10 73.35 -11.28
N ILE A 402 36.28 73.99 -11.22
CA ILE A 402 36.65 75.34 -10.68
C ILE A 402 38.03 75.27 -9.92
N PRO A 403 38.97 76.26 -10.02
CA PRO A 403 40.09 76.21 -10.96
C PRO A 403 41.48 76.47 -10.32
N ASN A 404 42.50 76.51 -11.19
CA ASN A 404 43.70 77.35 -11.12
C ASN A 404 44.72 77.25 -9.96
N ASN A 405 45.91 76.79 -10.40
CA ASN A 405 47.23 77.40 -10.26
C ASN A 405 47.92 77.50 -8.89
N GLU A 406 49.14 76.97 -8.89
CA GLU A 406 50.36 77.54 -8.27
C GLU A 406 50.28 77.81 -6.76
N LYS A 407 50.93 77.04 -5.90
CA LYS A 407 52.37 76.77 -5.83
C LYS A 407 52.63 75.70 -4.78
#